data_AF-A0A2M9HIH4-F1
#
_entry.id   AF-A0A2M9HIH4-F1
#
_cell.length_a   1.000
_cell.length_b   1.000
_cell.length_c   1.000
_cell.angle_alpha   90.00
_cell.angle_beta   90.00
_cell.angle_gamma   90.00
#
_symmetry.space_group_name_H-M   'P 1'
#
loop_
_entity.id
_entity.type
_entity.pdbx_description
1 polymer ?
#
loop_
_entity_poly.entity_id
_entity_poly.type
_entity_poly.pdbx_seq_one_letter_code
_entity_poly.pdbx_strand_id
1 'polypeptide(L)'
;MQDLTTPPAPPIILTPQVACSPDTDMDVLWHIALHLPELRKWIVANPQADAAILEFISQAGGPGVKPALEVLLESLETEAPR
;
A
#
# COMPACT_ATOMS: atom_id res chain seq x y z
N MET A 1 -5.87 22.20 30.54
CA MET A 1 -7.22 21.74 30.17
C MET A 1 -7.09 21.10 28.80
N GLN A 2 -7.30 19.78 28.69
CA GLN A 2 -7.40 19.14 27.38
C GLN A 2 -8.82 19.36 26.86
N ASP A 3 -8.93 19.89 25.65
CA ASP A 3 -10.18 20.26 25.00
C ASP A 3 -10.91 18.97 24.55
N LEU A 4 -11.78 18.44 25.42
CA LEU A 4 -12.51 17.17 25.24
C LEU A 4 -13.70 17.27 24.27
N THR A 5 -13.85 18.37 23.53
CA THR A 5 -15.04 18.63 22.69
C THR A 5 -14.85 18.33 21.20
N THR A 6 -13.65 17.99 20.74
CA THR A 6 -13.45 17.64 19.33
C THR A 6 -13.89 16.18 19.13
N PRO A 7 -14.88 15.91 18.26
CA PRO A 7 -15.27 14.54 17.97
C PRO A 7 -14.05 13.78 17.42
N PRO A 8 -13.90 12.48 17.76
CA PRO A 8 -12.84 11.67 17.19
C PRO A 8 -12.95 11.71 15.66
N ALA A 9 -11.81 11.71 14.98
CA ALA A 9 -11.80 11.66 13.53
C ALA A 9 -12.63 10.46 13.04
N PRO A 10 -13.38 10.61 11.93
CA PRO A 10 -14.15 9.50 11.38
C PRO A 10 -13.25 8.29 11.13
N PRO A 11 -13.78 7.05 11.24
CA PRO A 11 -12.99 5.85 11.00
C PRO A 11 -12.35 5.90 9.62
N ILE A 12 -11.06 5.62 9.54
CA ILE A 12 -10.35 5.59 8.26
C ILE A 12 -10.91 4.44 7.44
N ILE A 13 -11.50 4.76 6.29
CA ILE A 13 -11.92 3.76 5.31
C ILE A 13 -10.70 3.37 4.49
N LEU A 14 -10.32 2.10 4.55
CA LEU A 14 -9.22 1.56 3.75
C LEU A 14 -9.69 1.45 2.29
N THR A 15 -9.03 2.20 1.42
CA THR A 15 -9.37 2.36 0.00
C THR A 15 -8.13 2.20 -0.87
N PRO A 16 -8.28 2.06 -2.20
CA PRO A 16 -7.14 2.13 -3.13
C PRO A 16 -6.27 3.37 -2.95
N GLN A 17 -6.91 4.53 -2.72
CA GLN A 17 -6.21 5.80 -2.53
C GLN A 17 -5.39 5.82 -1.24
N VAL A 18 -5.89 5.21 -0.15
CA VAL A 18 -5.10 5.02 1.07
C VAL A 18 -3.96 4.05 0.77
N ALA A 19 -4.23 2.90 0.14
CA ALA A 19 -3.22 1.89 -0.11
C ALA A 19 -2.01 2.36 -0.95
N CYS A 20 -2.18 3.34 -1.85
CA CYS A 20 -1.08 3.92 -2.63
C CYS A 20 -0.57 5.29 -2.15
N SER A 21 -1.16 5.86 -1.09
CA SER A 21 -0.78 7.20 -0.61
C SER A 21 0.58 7.18 0.10
N PRO A 22 1.48 8.14 -0.18
CA PRO A 22 2.76 8.29 0.53
C PRO A 22 2.60 8.62 2.02
N ASP A 23 1.43 9.12 2.43
CA ASP A 23 1.14 9.47 3.81
C ASP A 23 0.59 8.29 4.63
N THR A 24 0.55 7.09 4.05
CA THR A 24 0.01 5.90 4.72
C THR A 24 1.08 5.20 5.52
N ASP A 25 0.86 5.12 6.83
CA ASP A 25 1.76 4.44 7.75
C ASP A 25 1.98 2.97 7.41
N MET A 26 3.19 2.48 7.65
CA MET A 26 3.58 1.09 7.38
C MET A 26 2.66 0.05 8.06
N ASP A 27 2.22 0.32 9.30
CA ASP A 27 1.29 -0.56 10.01
C ASP A 27 -0.06 -0.70 9.29
N VAL A 28 -0.54 0.38 8.69
CA VAL A 28 -1.77 0.38 7.88
C VAL A 28 -1.56 -0.40 6.59
N LEU A 29 -0.40 -0.26 5.94
CA LEU A 29 -0.06 -1.05 4.75
C LEU A 29 -0.03 -2.55 5.07
N TRP A 30 0.59 -2.96 6.17
CA TRP A 30 0.59 -4.36 6.61
C TRP A 30 -0.82 -4.86 6.93
N HIS A 31 -1.65 -4.03 7.58
CA HIS A 31 -3.04 -4.37 7.82
C HIS A 31 -3.81 -4.62 6.51
N ILE A 32 -3.64 -3.75 5.52
CA ILE A 32 -4.23 -3.93 4.18
C ILE A 32 -3.69 -5.21 3.54
N ALA A 33 -2.38 -5.45 3.58
CA ALA A 33 -1.76 -6.62 2.96
C ALA A 33 -2.29 -7.93 3.57
N LEU A 34 -2.45 -8.00 4.89
CA LEU A 34 -2.92 -9.20 5.57
C LEU A 34 -4.42 -9.44 5.37
N HIS A 35 -5.24 -8.40 5.40
CA HIS A 35 -6.69 -8.55 5.53
C HIS A 35 -7.50 -8.20 4.29
N LEU A 36 -6.94 -7.47 3.32
CA LEU A 36 -7.67 -6.95 2.16
C LEU A 36 -6.98 -7.33 0.83
N PRO A 37 -7.14 -8.58 0.35
CA PRO A 37 -6.52 -9.05 -0.89
C PRO A 37 -6.79 -8.18 -2.13
N GLU A 38 -8.00 -7.62 -2.21
CA GLU A 38 -8.44 -6.72 -3.30
C GLU A 38 -7.61 -5.42 -3.39
N LEU A 39 -7.00 -5.00 -2.28
CA LEU A 39 -6.24 -3.75 -2.20
C LEU A 39 -4.73 -3.93 -2.37
N ARG A 40 -4.20 -5.15 -2.26
CA ARG A 40 -2.76 -5.43 -2.32
C ARG A 40 -2.07 -4.88 -3.57
N LYS A 41 -2.74 -4.93 -4.73
CA LYS A 41 -2.18 -4.39 -5.98
C LYS A 41 -1.88 -2.89 -5.91
N TRP A 42 -2.57 -2.14 -5.05
CA TRP A 42 -2.37 -0.70 -4.90
C TRP A 42 -1.19 -0.38 -3.98
N ILE A 43 -0.86 -1.28 -3.04
CA ILE A 43 0.35 -1.16 -2.19
C ILE A 43 1.61 -1.21 -3.06
N VAL A 44 1.59 -1.96 -4.18
CA VAL A 44 2.72 -2.03 -5.12
C VAL A 44 3.13 -0.64 -5.64
N ALA A 45 2.16 0.27 -5.78
CA ALA A 45 2.40 1.65 -6.22
C ALA A 45 2.67 2.61 -5.06
N ASN A 46 2.71 2.13 -3.81
CA ASN A 46 2.94 2.98 -2.65
C ASN A 46 4.45 3.22 -2.45
N PRO A 47 4.93 4.48 -2.44
CA PRO A 47 6.35 4.78 -2.25
C PRO A 47 6.88 4.48 -0.83
N GLN A 48 6.00 4.31 0.16
CA GLN A 48 6.37 3.86 1.50
C GLN A 48 6.50 2.33 1.60
N ALA A 49 5.99 1.57 0.62
CA ALA A 49 6.07 0.11 0.67
C ALA A 49 7.53 -0.33 0.56
N ASP A 50 7.99 -1.06 1.58
CA ASP A 50 9.34 -1.60 1.60
C ASP A 50 9.42 -2.97 0.91
N ALA A 51 10.64 -3.50 0.80
CA ALA A 51 10.86 -4.80 0.17
C ALA A 51 10.11 -5.93 0.87
N ALA A 52 9.93 -5.87 2.20
CA ALA A 52 9.33 -6.95 2.97
C ALA A 52 7.83 -7.08 2.67
N ILE A 53 7.10 -5.97 2.61
CA ILE A 53 5.67 -6.01 2.27
C ILE A 53 5.45 -6.36 0.79
N LEU A 54 6.33 -5.89 -0.11
CA LEU A 54 6.26 -6.25 -1.53
C LEU A 54 6.54 -7.73 -1.76
N GLU A 55 7.53 -8.30 -1.08
CA GLU A 55 7.82 -9.73 -1.11
C GLU A 55 6.62 -10.54 -0.60
N PHE A 56 6.06 -10.15 0.55
CA PHE A 56 4.86 -10.80 1.08
C PHE A 56 3.71 -10.75 0.07
N ILE A 57 3.43 -9.59 -0.53
CA ILE A 57 2.36 -9.43 -1.53
C ILE A 57 2.62 -10.30 -2.77
N SER A 58 3.88 -10.41 -3.22
CA SER A 58 4.24 -11.26 -4.36
C SER A 58 3.92 -12.74 -4.11
N GLN A 59 4.11 -13.21 -2.87
CA GLN A 59 3.86 -14.61 -2.47
C GLN A 59 2.38 -14.86 -2.17
N ALA A 60 1.76 -13.95 -1.40
CA ALA A 60 0.36 -14.07 -0.99
C ALA A 60 -0.62 -13.81 -2.16
N GLY A 61 -0.17 -13.10 -3.19
CA GLY A 61 -0.95 -12.75 -4.36
C GLY A 61 -2.16 -11.87 -4.03
N GLY A 62 -3.12 -11.86 -4.95
CA GLY A 62 -4.34 -11.04 -4.85
C GLY A 62 -4.79 -10.60 -6.25
N PRO A 63 -6.05 -10.18 -6.41
CA PRO A 63 -6.54 -9.74 -7.71
C PRO A 63 -5.70 -8.59 -8.27
N GLY A 64 -5.07 -8.81 -9.42
CA GLY A 64 -4.24 -7.80 -10.10
C GLY A 64 -2.85 -7.54 -9.49
N VAL A 65 -2.40 -8.30 -8.49
CA VAL A 65 -1.06 -8.12 -7.89
C VAL A 65 0.06 -8.39 -8.89
N LYS A 66 -0.01 -9.53 -9.61
CA LYS A 66 1.00 -9.90 -10.60
C LYS A 66 1.21 -8.81 -11.68
N PRO A 67 0.18 -8.34 -12.40
CA PRO A 67 0.38 -7.28 -13.39
C PRO A 67 0.84 -5.95 -12.78
N ALA A 68 0.46 -5.64 -11.53
CA ALA A 68 0.97 -4.44 -10.86
C ALA A 68 2.48 -4.53 -10.58
N LEU A 69 2.96 -5.69 -10.14
CA LEU A 69 4.40 -5.93 -9.92
C LEU A 69 5.18 -5.89 -11.23
N GLU A 70 4.64 -6.46 -12.32
CA GLU A 70 5.27 -6.39 -13.65
C GLU A 70 5.46 -4.93 -14.10
N VAL A 71 4.43 -4.09 -13.97
CA VAL A 71 4.53 -2.65 -14.30
C VAL A 71 5.55 -1.92 -13.42
N LEU A 72 5.62 -2.24 -12.12
CA LEU A 72 6.62 -1.65 -11.23
C LEU A 72 8.04 -2.00 -11.69
N LEU A 73 8.30 -3.27 -11.99
CA LEU A 73 9.61 -3.74 -12.44
C LEU A 73 10.00 -3.10 -13.78
N GLU A 74 9.09 -3.04 -14.76
CA GLU A 74 9.31 -2.35 -16.04
C GLU A 74 9.66 -0.86 -15.85
N SER A 75 9.04 -0.21 -14.86
CA SER A 75 9.32 1.20 -14.53
C SER A 75 10.74 1.36 -13.97
N LEU A 76 11.16 0.49 -13.05
CA LEU A 76 12.49 0.50 -12.47
C LEU A 76 13.60 0.22 -13.50
N GLU A 77 13.34 -0.67 -14.45
CA GLU A 77 14.26 -0.95 -15.57
C GLU A 77 14.43 0.25 -16.50
N THR A 78 13.38 1.07 -16.65
CA THR A 78 13.40 2.29 -17.48
C THR A 78 14.18 3.42 -16.80
N GLU A 79 14.18 3.48 -15.47
CA GLU A 79 14.87 4.49 -14.66
C GLU A 79 16.35 4.17 -14.41
N ALA A 80 16.79 2.94 -14.68
CA ALA A 80 18.20 2.57 -14.56
C ALA A 80 19.06 3.37 -15.56
N PRO A 81 20.17 4.00 -15.13
CA PRO A 81 21.05 4.71 -16.05
C PRO A 81 21.61 3.74 -17.09
N ARG A 82 21.41 4.05 -18.38
CA ARG A 82 22.06 3.34 -19.50
C ARG A 82 23.57 3.50 -19.47
#